data_AF-A0AAV4ES11-F1
#
_entry.id   AF-A0AAV4ES11-F1
#
_cell.length_a   1.000
_cell.length_b   1.000
_cell.length_c   1.000
_cell.angle_alpha   90.00
_cell.angle_beta   90.00
_cell.angle_gamma   90.00
#
_symmetry.space_group_name_H-M   'P 1'
#
loop_
_entity.id
_entity.type
_entity.pdbx_description
1 polymer ?
#
loop_
_entity_poly.entity_id
_entity_poly.type
_entity_poly.pdbx_seq_one_letter_code
_entity_poly.pdbx_strand_id
1 'polypeptide(L)'
;MLLISQLIKLDLHAQVDCLMVCWGIVGTWSPWSECSESCKQGFRNRKRRVLFGDAENFDIETISCYATCDDGPCRKDTCTGPAQVCTADGAGSVSCICPMCQGHELSPVCGRIGNVVQTFDTECALQHQACQQRQVDYQLLERRACEDKPSECAAIRKFIDYKDGQGCTADRSVSVGDCYGGCDIEAKQCCTPVDFRSIKVKVTCKDGSSYEKTLQEITSCECRDKKE
;
A
#
# COMPACT_ATOMS: atom_id res chain seq x y z
N MET A 1 -2.80 -1.26 68.06
CA MET A 1 -3.48 -2.21 68.95
C MET A 1 -4.71 -2.71 68.21
N LEU A 2 -4.79 -4.04 68.03
CA LEU A 2 -5.94 -4.84 67.59
C LEU A 2 -6.37 -4.80 66.10
N LEU A 3 -5.82 -5.80 65.39
CA LEU A 3 -6.43 -6.63 64.34
C LEU A 3 -7.82 -7.16 64.80
N ILE A 4 -8.76 -7.72 64.01
CA ILE A 4 -8.73 -8.75 62.93
C ILE A 4 -10.13 -8.73 62.25
N SER A 5 -10.22 -9.31 61.03
CA SER A 5 -11.34 -10.11 60.45
C SER A 5 -12.31 -9.35 59.52
N GLN A 6 -12.68 -9.80 58.31
CA GLN A 6 -12.56 -11.11 57.66
C GLN A 6 -12.80 -10.99 56.13
N LEU A 7 -12.04 -11.77 55.35
CA LEU A 7 -12.45 -12.59 54.19
C LEU A 7 -13.44 -12.01 53.16
N ILE A 8 -12.94 -11.71 51.94
CA ILE A 8 -13.48 -12.29 50.69
C ILE A 8 -12.29 -12.57 49.75
N LYS A 9 -11.92 -13.86 49.62
CA LYS A 9 -11.32 -14.40 48.40
C LYS A 9 -12.41 -14.44 47.34
N LEU A 10 -12.14 -13.97 46.13
CA LEU A 10 -12.75 -14.47 44.90
C LEU A 10 -11.91 -13.99 43.70
N ASP A 11 -10.83 -14.71 43.43
CA ASP A 11 -10.51 -15.05 42.05
C ASP A 11 -11.62 -16.01 41.58
N LEU A 12 -12.41 -15.63 40.55
CA LEU A 12 -12.93 -16.53 39.52
C LEU A 12 -13.83 -15.76 38.52
N HIS A 13 -13.40 -15.77 37.25
CA HIS A 13 -14.19 -15.67 36.01
C HIS A 13 -14.99 -14.38 35.70
N ALA A 14 -14.42 -13.61 34.77
CA ALA A 14 -15.00 -13.48 33.42
C ALA A 14 -16.53 -13.43 33.35
N GLN A 15 -17.09 -12.25 33.59
CA GLN A 15 -18.43 -11.88 33.12
C GLN A 15 -18.31 -10.42 32.67
N VAL A 16 -17.81 -10.23 31.45
CA VAL A 16 -18.64 -9.83 30.31
C VAL A 16 -19.51 -8.63 30.69
N ASP A 17 -18.88 -7.49 30.94
CA ASP A 17 -19.47 -6.21 30.55
C ASP A 17 -18.91 -5.83 29.19
N CYS A 18 -19.48 -6.49 28.18
CA CYS A 18 -19.47 -6.05 26.80
C CYS A 18 -20.32 -4.77 26.70
N LEU A 19 -19.85 -3.68 27.29
CA LEU A 19 -20.52 -2.38 27.28
C LEU A 19 -19.57 -1.21 27.04
N MET A 20 -18.37 -1.49 26.54
CA MET A 20 -17.39 -0.45 26.20
C MET A 20 -16.67 -0.68 24.87
N VAL A 21 -17.34 -1.26 23.86
CA VAL A 21 -16.81 -1.33 22.49
C VAL A 21 -17.94 -1.21 21.47
N CYS A 22 -18.46 0.01 21.28
CA CYS A 22 -19.20 0.41 20.06
C CYS A 22 -19.07 1.93 19.83
N TRP A 23 -17.95 2.55 20.23
CA TRP A 23 -17.69 3.92 19.82
C TRP A 23 -17.01 3.90 18.45
N GLY A 24 -17.79 4.20 17.41
CA GLY A 24 -17.30 4.44 16.06
C GLY A 24 -17.12 3.18 15.22
N ILE A 25 -18.20 2.47 14.89
CA ILE A 25 -18.13 1.53 13.76
C ILE A 25 -18.08 2.38 12.49
N VAL A 26 -16.92 2.39 11.85
CA VAL A 26 -16.70 3.03 10.56
C VAL A 26 -16.91 1.99 9.47
N GLY A 27 -17.89 2.22 8.59
CA GLY A 27 -18.14 1.37 7.45
C GLY A 27 -17.05 1.49 6.39
N THR A 28 -17.03 0.56 5.44
CA THR A 28 -16.14 0.66 4.28
C THR A 28 -16.48 1.87 3.42
N TRP A 29 -15.46 2.45 2.78
CA TRP A 29 -15.65 3.52 1.81
C TRP A 29 -16.42 3.04 0.58
N SER A 30 -17.31 3.89 0.06
CA SER A 30 -17.82 3.73 -1.29
C SER A 30 -16.68 3.82 -2.32
N PRO A 31 -16.90 3.32 -3.55
CA PRO A 31 -16.09 3.74 -4.69
C PRO A 31 -16.06 5.27 -4.80
N TRP A 32 -14.98 5.79 -5.38
CA TRP A 32 -14.89 7.20 -5.76
C TRP A 32 -15.93 7.54 -6.83
N SER A 33 -16.50 8.74 -6.76
CA SER A 33 -17.28 9.30 -7.86
C SER A 33 -16.39 9.54 -9.09
N GLU A 34 -17.05 9.74 -10.23
CA GLU A 34 -16.41 10.34 -11.39
C GLU A 34 -15.81 11.71 -11.03
N CYS A 35 -14.79 12.10 -11.80
CA CYS A 35 -14.21 13.43 -11.67
C CYS A 35 -15.23 14.49 -12.09
N SER A 36 -15.36 15.57 -11.30
CA SER A 36 -16.31 16.65 -11.60
C SER A 36 -16.04 17.35 -12.93
N GLU A 37 -14.81 17.25 -13.43
CA GLU A 37 -14.37 17.80 -14.70
C GLU A 37 -13.99 16.63 -15.61
N SER A 38 -14.53 16.65 -16.84
CA SER A 38 -14.24 15.63 -17.85
C SER A 38 -12.93 15.91 -18.62
N CYS A 39 -12.36 17.11 -18.49
CA CYS A 39 -11.14 17.49 -19.20
C CYS A 39 -10.33 18.60 -18.52
N LYS A 40 -9.81 18.33 -17.32
CA LYS A 40 -8.82 19.10 -16.54
C LYS A 40 -8.84 18.62 -15.07
N GLN A 41 -8.29 19.41 -14.17
CA GLN A 41 -8.46 19.24 -12.72
C GLN A 41 -9.91 19.44 -12.31
N GLY A 42 -10.45 18.50 -11.53
CA GLY A 42 -11.71 18.61 -10.84
C GLY A 42 -11.62 18.00 -9.44
N PHE A 43 -12.78 17.67 -8.88
CA PHE A 43 -12.89 16.99 -7.59
C PHE A 43 -13.71 15.71 -7.73
N ARG A 44 -13.39 14.73 -6.90
CA ARG A 44 -14.21 13.52 -6.74
C ARG A 44 -14.41 13.22 -5.27
N ASN A 45 -15.53 12.58 -4.98
CA ASN A 45 -15.97 12.33 -3.62
C ASN A 45 -16.23 10.85 -3.40
N ARG A 46 -16.02 10.38 -2.18
CA ARG A 46 -16.55 9.10 -1.70
C ARG A 46 -17.15 9.29 -0.31
N LYS A 47 -18.03 8.38 0.08
CA LYS A 47 -18.72 8.42 1.38
C LYS A 47 -18.61 7.08 2.10
N ARG A 48 -18.56 7.11 3.42
CA ARG A 48 -18.69 5.92 4.28
C ARG A 48 -19.68 6.20 5.39
N ARG A 49 -20.27 5.14 5.93
CA ARG A 49 -21.12 5.26 7.12
C ARG A 49 -20.25 5.36 8.36
N VAL A 50 -20.68 6.15 9.33
CA VAL A 50 -20.08 6.21 10.66
C VAL A 50 -21.18 6.10 11.70
N LEU A 51 -21.06 5.12 12.60
CA LEU A 51 -22.03 4.88 13.67
C LEU A 51 -21.49 5.45 14.97
N PHE A 52 -22.18 6.46 15.50
CA PHE A 52 -21.92 7.05 16.81
C PHE A 52 -23.12 6.80 17.73
N GLY A 53 -23.05 5.76 18.55
CA GLY A 53 -24.22 5.27 19.29
C GLY A 53 -25.30 4.76 18.31
N ASP A 54 -26.54 5.18 18.51
CA ASP A 54 -27.69 4.81 17.66
C ASP A 54 -27.88 5.73 16.43
N ALA A 55 -27.00 6.73 16.23
CA ALA A 55 -27.10 7.68 15.13
C ALA A 55 -26.25 7.24 13.93
N GLU A 56 -26.89 7.09 12.76
CA GLU A 56 -26.21 6.94 11.48
C GLU A 56 -25.73 8.30 10.95
N ASN A 57 -24.41 8.44 10.76
CA ASN A 57 -23.79 9.59 10.10
C ASN A 57 -23.00 9.14 8.87
N PHE A 58 -22.53 10.11 8.06
CA PHE A 58 -21.66 9.86 6.91
C PHE A 58 -20.42 10.74 6.96
N ASP A 59 -19.26 10.13 6.78
CA ASP A 59 -18.05 10.87 6.42
C ASP A 59 -18.00 11.01 4.90
N ILE A 60 -17.57 12.18 4.43
CA ILE A 60 -17.34 12.47 3.02
C ILE A 60 -15.89 12.85 2.86
N GLU A 61 -15.22 12.19 1.92
CA GLU A 61 -13.86 12.54 1.52
C GLU A 61 -13.91 13.15 0.12
N THR A 62 -13.27 14.31 -0.03
CA THR A 62 -13.14 15.06 -1.28
C THR A 62 -11.66 15.19 -1.62
N ILE A 63 -11.29 14.70 -2.81
CA ILE A 63 -9.91 14.81 -3.31
C ILE A 63 -9.89 15.43 -4.69
N SER A 64 -8.72 15.98 -5.05
CA SER A 64 -8.45 16.41 -6.43
C SER A 64 -8.40 15.20 -7.36
N CYS A 65 -8.94 15.37 -8.55
CA CYS A 65 -8.82 14.43 -9.66
C CYS A 65 -8.41 15.17 -10.93
N TYR A 66 -7.82 14.47 -11.89
CA TYR A 66 -7.29 15.05 -13.11
C TYR A 66 -7.73 14.18 -14.29
N ALA A 67 -8.57 14.74 -15.15
CA ALA A 67 -9.09 14.08 -16.33
C ALA A 67 -8.39 14.59 -17.60
N THR A 68 -8.17 13.68 -18.55
CA THR A 68 -7.64 14.00 -19.88
C THR A 68 -8.69 13.76 -20.95
N CYS A 69 -8.72 14.59 -21.99
CA CYS A 69 -9.60 14.40 -23.14
C CYS A 69 -8.88 14.72 -24.47
N ASP A 70 -9.51 14.38 -25.60
CA ASP A 70 -8.92 14.61 -26.93
C ASP A 70 -9.09 16.08 -27.40
N ASP A 71 -10.28 16.66 -27.19
CA ASP A 71 -10.68 17.99 -27.69
C ASP A 71 -10.58 19.12 -26.65
N GLY A 72 -9.61 19.06 -25.73
CA GLY A 72 -9.50 20.03 -24.64
C GLY A 72 -8.07 20.39 -24.23
N PRO A 73 -7.92 21.24 -23.20
CA PRO A 73 -6.61 21.80 -22.82
C PRO A 73 -5.67 20.74 -22.23
N CYS A 74 -6.24 19.76 -21.53
CA CYS A 74 -5.50 18.67 -20.91
C CYS A 74 -5.62 17.38 -21.72
N ARG A 75 -4.73 17.21 -22.70
CA ARG A 75 -4.57 15.98 -23.46
C ARG A 75 -3.54 15.06 -22.80
N LYS A 76 -3.51 13.81 -23.25
CA LYS A 76 -2.61 12.77 -22.73
C LYS A 76 -1.13 13.13 -22.87
N ASP A 77 -0.77 13.91 -23.89
CA ASP A 77 0.58 14.34 -24.22
C ASP A 77 0.92 15.74 -23.69
N THR A 78 -0.04 16.44 -23.06
CA THR A 78 0.15 17.81 -22.58
C THR A 78 1.22 17.91 -21.50
N CYS A 79 1.24 16.97 -20.53
CA CYS A 79 2.24 16.92 -19.47
C CYS A 79 3.04 15.62 -19.58
N THR A 80 4.34 15.73 -19.85
CA THR A 80 5.22 14.58 -20.10
C THR A 80 6.18 14.30 -18.95
N GLY A 81 6.21 15.15 -17.92
CA GLY A 81 7.05 14.93 -16.74
C GLY A 81 6.51 13.79 -15.87
N PRO A 82 7.38 13.20 -15.03
CA PRO A 82 7.01 12.06 -14.20
C PRO A 82 5.92 12.44 -13.21
N ALA A 83 4.85 11.64 -13.18
CA ALA A 83 3.69 11.85 -12.33
C ALA A 83 3.06 13.26 -12.39
N GLN A 84 3.38 14.06 -13.43
CA GLN A 84 2.79 15.38 -13.58
C GLN A 84 1.30 15.24 -13.91
N VAL A 85 0.53 16.21 -13.41
CA VAL A 85 -0.88 16.36 -13.71
C VAL A 85 -1.11 17.65 -14.47
N CYS A 86 -2.06 17.61 -15.40
CA CYS A 86 -2.47 18.78 -16.16
C CYS A 86 -3.59 19.51 -15.43
N THR A 87 -3.42 20.83 -15.28
CA THR A 87 -4.46 21.75 -14.87
C THR A 87 -4.67 22.79 -15.96
N ALA A 88 -5.87 23.35 -16.03
CA ALA A 88 -6.18 24.42 -16.97
C ALA A 88 -7.07 25.46 -16.28
N ASP A 89 -6.79 26.75 -16.51
CA ASP A 89 -7.63 27.82 -16.01
C ASP A 89 -8.93 27.99 -16.83
N GLY A 90 -9.76 28.98 -16.46
CA GLY A 90 -11.02 29.27 -17.17
C GLY A 90 -10.83 29.73 -18.62
N ALA A 91 -9.62 30.17 -19.01
CA ALA A 91 -9.28 30.56 -20.37
C ALA A 91 -8.66 29.39 -21.17
N GLY A 92 -8.45 28.23 -20.54
CA GLY A 92 -7.80 27.07 -21.16
C GLY A 92 -6.27 27.13 -21.14
N SER A 93 -5.68 28.05 -20.35
CA SER A 93 -4.22 28.09 -20.16
C SER A 93 -3.77 26.92 -19.31
N VAL A 94 -2.87 26.12 -19.84
CA VAL A 94 -2.40 24.86 -19.26
C VAL A 94 -1.27 25.08 -18.26
N SER A 95 -1.25 24.31 -17.18
CA SER A 95 -0.13 24.18 -16.25
C SER A 95 0.12 22.72 -15.88
N CYS A 96 1.38 22.29 -15.93
CA CYS A 96 1.82 20.97 -15.49
C CYS A 96 2.41 21.06 -14.09
N ILE A 97 1.72 20.47 -13.12
CA ILE A 97 2.10 20.53 -11.70
C ILE A 97 2.23 19.12 -11.12
N CYS A 98 2.77 19.03 -9.90
CA CYS A 98 2.68 17.79 -9.13
C CYS A 98 1.28 17.66 -8.50
N PRO A 99 0.77 16.42 -8.35
CA PRO A 99 -0.58 16.20 -7.82
C PRO A 99 -0.69 16.76 -6.40
N MET A 100 -1.79 17.46 -6.15
CA MET A 100 -2.15 17.95 -4.83
C MET A 100 -2.78 16.82 -4.01
N CYS A 101 -2.18 16.47 -2.87
CA CYS A 101 -2.62 15.38 -2.01
C CYS A 101 -3.48 15.82 -0.83
N GLN A 102 -4.01 17.05 -0.85
CA GLN A 102 -4.89 17.55 0.19
C GLN A 102 -6.23 16.80 0.17
N GLY A 103 -6.75 16.48 1.35
CA GLY A 103 -8.05 15.82 1.53
C GLY A 103 -8.00 14.29 1.45
N HIS A 104 -6.84 13.71 1.15
CA HIS A 104 -6.67 12.26 1.22
C HIS A 104 -6.61 11.81 2.69
N GLU A 105 -7.45 10.85 3.05
CA GLU A 105 -7.31 10.11 4.30
C GLU A 105 -6.00 9.30 4.28
N LEU A 106 -5.36 9.16 5.45
CA LEU A 106 -4.18 8.31 5.60
C LEU A 106 -4.52 6.89 5.14
N SER A 107 -3.90 6.47 4.06
CA SER A 107 -4.08 5.16 3.43
C SER A 107 -2.69 4.72 2.97
N PRO A 108 -1.87 4.23 3.91
CA PRO A 108 -0.46 4.03 3.66
C PRO A 108 -0.25 3.02 2.54
N VAL A 109 0.69 3.32 1.66
CA VAL A 109 1.07 2.46 0.54
C VAL A 109 2.55 2.17 0.54
N CYS A 110 2.93 1.03 0.01
CA CYS A 110 4.30 0.70 -0.24
C CYS A 110 4.63 1.17 -1.66
N GLY A 111 5.65 2.01 -1.79
CA GLY A 111 6.06 2.56 -3.07
C GLY A 111 7.56 2.43 -3.28
N ARG A 112 7.97 2.47 -4.55
CA ARG A 112 9.38 2.56 -4.96
C ARG A 112 9.61 3.83 -5.75
N ILE A 113 10.68 4.56 -5.45
CA ILE A 113 11.19 5.69 -6.25
C ILE A 113 12.67 5.41 -6.51
N GLY A 114 13.04 5.16 -7.76
CA GLY A 114 14.35 4.63 -8.14
C GLY A 114 14.64 3.32 -7.39
N ASN A 115 15.74 3.26 -6.63
CA ASN A 115 16.10 2.06 -5.87
C ASN A 115 15.58 2.07 -4.42
N VAL A 116 14.83 3.10 -4.02
CA VAL A 116 14.36 3.26 -2.63
C VAL A 116 12.93 2.76 -2.51
N VAL A 117 12.71 1.82 -1.60
CA VAL A 117 11.38 1.31 -1.22
C VAL A 117 11.03 1.86 0.14
N GLN A 118 9.85 2.47 0.28
CA GLN A 118 9.38 3.02 1.55
C GLN A 118 7.84 3.13 1.59
N THR A 119 7.31 3.32 2.80
CA THR A 119 5.90 3.61 3.02
C THR A 119 5.63 5.09 2.72
N PHE A 120 4.55 5.35 2.00
CA PHE A 120 4.01 6.69 1.75
C PHE A 120 2.63 6.78 2.39
N ASP A 121 2.27 7.95 2.94
CA ASP A 121 0.98 8.16 3.61
C ASP A 121 -0.23 7.85 2.72
N THR A 122 -0.09 8.06 1.41
CA THR A 122 -1.11 7.82 0.38
C THR A 122 -0.46 7.51 -0.96
N GLU A 123 -1.22 6.93 -1.90
CA GLU A 123 -0.80 6.79 -3.30
C GLU A 123 -0.48 8.14 -3.96
N CYS A 124 -1.22 9.20 -3.60
CA CYS A 124 -0.92 10.54 -4.08
C CYS A 124 0.45 11.01 -3.60
N ALA A 125 0.82 10.77 -2.34
CA ALA A 125 2.10 11.19 -1.79
C ALA A 125 3.29 10.54 -2.54
N LEU A 126 3.17 9.26 -2.92
CA LEU A 126 4.13 8.59 -3.79
C LEU A 126 4.29 9.31 -5.14
N GLN A 127 3.17 9.61 -5.81
CA GLN A 127 3.17 10.29 -7.11
C GLN A 127 3.71 11.72 -7.00
N HIS A 128 3.31 12.46 -5.96
CA HIS A 128 3.76 13.81 -5.68
C HIS A 128 5.28 13.83 -5.48
N GLN A 129 5.83 12.94 -4.66
CA GLN A 129 7.27 12.87 -4.44
C GLN A 129 8.03 12.48 -5.72
N ALA A 130 7.53 11.52 -6.50
CA ALA A 130 8.14 11.15 -7.78
C ALA A 130 8.18 12.34 -8.75
N CYS A 131 7.10 13.13 -8.81
CA CYS A 131 7.02 14.36 -9.59
C CYS A 131 8.02 15.43 -9.13
N GLN A 132 8.08 15.71 -7.81
CA GLN A 132 9.00 16.70 -7.25
C GLN A 132 10.46 16.35 -7.53
N GLN A 133 10.80 15.05 -7.44
CA GLN A 133 12.15 14.55 -7.68
C GLN A 133 12.47 14.38 -9.17
N ARG A 134 11.49 14.61 -10.06
CA ARG A 134 11.60 14.32 -11.50
C ARG A 134 12.05 12.88 -11.76
N GLN A 135 11.64 11.93 -10.92
CA GLN A 135 11.99 10.52 -11.04
C GLN A 135 10.97 9.79 -11.91
N VAL A 136 11.42 9.28 -13.06
CA VAL A 136 10.58 8.52 -14.00
C VAL A 136 10.37 7.09 -13.53
N ASP A 137 11.36 6.50 -12.87
CA ASP A 137 11.27 5.14 -12.33
C ASP A 137 10.61 5.15 -10.94
N TYR A 138 9.28 5.15 -10.90
CA TYR A 138 8.52 4.97 -9.66
C TYR A 138 7.41 3.95 -9.84
N GLN A 139 7.02 3.28 -8.75
CA GLN A 139 6.01 2.23 -8.81
C GLN A 139 5.25 2.14 -7.49
N LEU A 140 3.91 2.07 -7.58
CA LEU A 140 3.08 1.60 -6.48
C LEU A 140 3.29 0.09 -6.34
N LEU A 141 3.86 -0.31 -5.21
CA LEU A 141 4.15 -1.70 -4.94
C LEU A 141 2.93 -2.40 -4.35
N GLU A 142 2.35 -1.85 -3.28
CA GLU A 142 1.24 -2.47 -2.51
C GLU A 142 0.35 -1.39 -1.89
N ARG A 143 -0.95 -1.67 -1.73
CA ARG A 143 -1.93 -0.76 -1.07
C ARG A 143 -1.97 -0.95 0.45
N ARG A 144 -0.79 -0.96 1.07
CA ARG A 144 -0.53 -1.08 2.52
C ARG A 144 0.91 -0.64 2.80
N ALA A 145 1.29 -0.41 4.06
CA ALA A 145 2.68 -0.07 4.38
C ALA A 145 3.65 -1.19 3.97
N CYS A 146 4.91 -0.86 3.67
CA CYS A 146 5.89 -1.86 3.21
C CYS A 146 6.20 -2.95 4.25
N GLU A 147 6.05 -2.65 5.53
CA GLU A 147 6.30 -3.59 6.62
C GLU A 147 5.03 -4.29 7.11
N ASP A 148 3.86 -3.84 6.65
CA ASP A 148 2.59 -4.46 7.00
C ASP A 148 2.48 -5.79 6.28
N LYS A 149 2.12 -6.82 7.02
CA LYS A 149 1.91 -8.16 6.48
C LYS A 149 0.43 -8.42 6.25
N PRO A 150 0.06 -9.13 5.18
CA PRO A 150 -1.33 -9.26 4.79
C PRO A 150 -2.01 -10.20 5.78
N SER A 151 -3.25 -9.90 6.14
CA SER A 151 -4.06 -10.77 7.00
C SER A 151 -4.52 -12.01 6.23
N GLU A 152 -4.81 -11.87 4.95
CA GLU A 152 -5.14 -12.95 4.02
C GLU A 152 -3.91 -13.40 3.23
N CYS A 153 -3.94 -14.63 2.72
CA CYS A 153 -2.84 -15.18 1.94
C CYS A 153 -2.52 -14.33 0.70
N ALA A 154 -1.33 -13.75 0.66
CA ALA A 154 -0.84 -12.98 -0.47
C ALA A 154 0.68 -13.06 -0.59
N ALA A 155 1.17 -12.84 -1.81
CA ALA A 155 2.59 -12.61 -2.06
C ALA A 155 3.00 -11.24 -1.53
N ILE A 156 4.07 -11.22 -0.75
CA ILE A 156 4.69 -10.00 -0.24
C ILE A 156 6.06 -9.84 -0.87
N ARG A 157 6.51 -8.61 -1.07
CA ARG A 157 7.88 -8.38 -1.52
C ARG A 157 8.87 -8.64 -0.41
N LYS A 158 9.93 -9.37 -0.74
CA LYS A 158 11.06 -9.64 0.16
C LYS A 158 12.34 -9.37 -0.58
N PHE A 159 13.01 -8.27 -0.22
CA PHE A 159 14.27 -7.88 -0.84
C PHE A 159 15.43 -8.59 -0.15
N ILE A 160 16.35 -9.11 -0.95
CA ILE A 160 17.61 -9.69 -0.49
C ILE A 160 18.78 -9.00 -1.17
N ASP A 161 19.87 -8.84 -0.42
CA ASP A 161 21.18 -8.53 -0.97
C ASP A 161 21.89 -9.84 -1.26
N TYR A 162 21.78 -10.31 -2.49
CA TYR A 162 22.33 -11.59 -2.89
C TYR A 162 23.85 -11.60 -2.74
N LYS A 163 24.35 -12.57 -1.98
CA LYS A 163 25.77 -12.87 -1.81
C LYS A 163 26.01 -14.36 -1.92
N ASP A 164 26.94 -14.79 -2.76
CA ASP A 164 27.30 -16.20 -2.88
C ASP A 164 28.28 -16.66 -1.79
N GLY A 165 28.60 -17.95 -1.79
CA GLY A 165 29.54 -18.55 -0.83
C GLY A 165 30.99 -18.07 -0.95
N GLN A 166 31.36 -17.44 -2.07
CA GLN A 166 32.69 -16.85 -2.30
C GLN A 166 32.72 -15.36 -1.95
N GLY A 167 31.57 -14.79 -1.62
CA GLY A 167 31.42 -13.42 -1.20
C GLY A 167 31.21 -12.42 -2.33
N CYS A 168 30.87 -12.89 -3.54
CA CYS A 168 30.46 -12.04 -4.64
C CYS A 168 29.03 -11.54 -4.43
N THR A 169 28.74 -10.30 -4.82
CA THR A 169 27.47 -9.62 -4.52
C THR A 169 26.74 -9.20 -5.79
N ALA A 170 25.41 -9.24 -5.77
CA ALA A 170 24.60 -8.67 -6.84
C ALA A 170 24.76 -7.15 -6.95
N ASP A 171 24.48 -6.62 -8.14
CA ASP A 171 24.52 -5.19 -8.48
C ASP A 171 23.43 -4.35 -7.82
N ARG A 172 22.36 -4.99 -7.34
CA ARG A 172 21.24 -4.36 -6.64
C ARG A 172 20.55 -5.35 -5.70
N SER A 173 19.81 -4.84 -4.73
CA SER A 173 18.87 -5.64 -3.94
C SER A 173 17.76 -6.20 -4.85
N VAL A 174 17.39 -7.46 -4.64
CA VAL A 174 16.45 -8.18 -5.51
C VAL A 174 15.25 -8.62 -4.71
N SER A 175 14.04 -8.38 -5.22
CA SER A 175 12.84 -8.97 -4.63
C SER A 175 12.76 -10.44 -5.02
N VAL A 176 12.83 -11.34 -4.04
CA VAL A 176 12.56 -12.78 -4.22
C VAL A 176 11.14 -13.15 -3.79
N GLY A 177 10.45 -12.22 -3.13
CA GLY A 177 9.10 -12.42 -2.62
C GLY A 177 9.05 -13.39 -1.42
N ASP A 178 7.90 -13.42 -0.76
CA ASP A 178 7.52 -14.40 0.25
C ASP A 178 6.01 -14.59 0.22
N CYS A 179 5.51 -15.69 0.77
CA CYS A 179 4.08 -15.85 1.00
C CYS A 179 3.76 -15.57 2.46
N TYR A 180 2.74 -14.75 2.69
CA TYR A 180 2.30 -14.44 4.05
C TYR A 180 0.78 -14.31 4.12
N GLY A 181 0.25 -14.46 5.32
CA GLY A 181 -1.16 -14.30 5.63
C GLY A 181 -1.82 -15.61 6.05
N GLY A 182 -3.06 -15.47 6.54
CA GLY A 182 -3.91 -16.58 6.95
C GLY A 182 -4.72 -17.15 5.78
N CYS A 183 -5.07 -18.42 5.90
CA CYS A 183 -5.89 -19.13 4.93
C CYS A 183 -7.21 -19.61 5.52
N ASP A 184 -7.16 -20.11 6.76
CA ASP A 184 -8.34 -20.55 7.49
C ASP A 184 -8.13 -20.34 8.99
N ILE A 185 -9.23 -20.38 9.74
CA ILE A 185 -9.25 -20.19 11.20
C ILE A 185 -8.76 -21.42 11.98
N GLU A 186 -8.72 -22.60 11.35
CA GLU A 186 -8.33 -23.87 11.97
C GLU A 186 -6.85 -24.21 11.73
N ALA A 187 -6.11 -23.34 11.03
CA ALA A 187 -4.75 -23.53 10.57
C ALA A 187 -4.52 -24.86 9.80
N LYS A 188 -5.51 -25.32 9.03
CA LYS A 188 -5.41 -26.52 8.18
C LYS A 188 -4.69 -26.27 6.86
N GLN A 189 -4.67 -25.03 6.41
CA GLN A 189 -4.09 -24.59 5.16
C GLN A 189 -2.89 -23.67 5.43
N CYS A 190 -1.92 -23.72 4.51
CA CYS A 190 -0.77 -22.85 4.48
C CYS A 190 -0.84 -21.94 3.25
N CYS A 191 -0.45 -20.68 3.43
CA CYS A 191 -0.20 -19.79 2.31
C CYS A 191 1.12 -20.18 1.64
N THR A 192 1.07 -20.66 0.40
CA THR A 192 2.22 -21.23 -0.31
C THR A 192 2.40 -20.60 -1.69
N PRO A 193 3.64 -20.50 -2.20
CA PRO A 193 3.89 -19.90 -3.50
C PRO A 193 3.40 -20.80 -4.62
N VAL A 194 2.79 -20.20 -5.65
CA VAL A 194 2.25 -20.96 -6.79
C VAL A 194 2.84 -20.52 -8.12
N ASP A 195 3.11 -19.22 -8.31
CA ASP A 195 3.79 -18.72 -9.50
C ASP A 195 5.11 -18.00 -9.18
N PHE A 196 6.02 -18.02 -10.15
CA PHE A 196 7.35 -17.45 -10.06
C PHE A 196 7.73 -16.69 -11.32
N ARG A 197 8.51 -15.62 -11.14
CA ARG A 197 9.15 -14.86 -12.21
C ARG A 197 10.67 -14.92 -12.08
N SER A 198 11.35 -15.15 -13.20
CA SER A 198 12.82 -15.15 -13.25
C SER A 198 13.39 -13.74 -13.38
N ILE A 199 14.31 -13.36 -12.49
CA ILE A 199 15.02 -12.09 -12.50
C ILE A 199 16.51 -12.36 -12.75
N LYS A 200 17.11 -11.67 -13.72
CA LYS A 200 18.55 -11.70 -13.95
C LYS A 200 19.25 -10.55 -13.23
N VAL A 201 20.36 -10.85 -12.56
CA VAL A 201 21.24 -9.87 -11.91
C VAL A 201 22.69 -10.11 -12.24
N LYS A 202 23.48 -9.04 -12.23
CA LYS A 202 24.92 -9.12 -12.43
C LYS A 202 25.60 -9.26 -11.07
N VAL A 203 26.33 -10.35 -10.87
CA VAL A 203 27.07 -10.61 -9.64
C VAL A 203 28.53 -10.26 -9.87
N THR A 204 29.12 -9.48 -8.97
CA THR A 204 30.51 -9.02 -9.06
C THR A 204 31.29 -9.49 -7.85
N CYS A 205 32.49 -10.02 -8.10
CA CYS A 205 33.40 -10.55 -7.10
C CYS A 205 34.52 -9.53 -6.77
N LYS A 206 35.22 -9.74 -5.65
CA LYS A 206 36.33 -8.85 -5.23
C LYS A 206 37.53 -8.86 -6.17
N ASP A 207 37.71 -9.94 -6.92
CA ASP A 207 38.76 -10.08 -7.94
C ASP A 207 38.42 -9.34 -9.25
N GLY A 208 37.27 -8.66 -9.31
CA GLY A 208 36.79 -7.94 -10.48
C GLY A 208 36.06 -8.82 -11.50
N SER A 209 35.99 -10.14 -11.29
CA SER A 209 35.17 -11.02 -12.12
C SER A 209 33.69 -10.73 -11.94
N SER A 210 32.90 -10.96 -12.99
CA SER A 210 31.45 -10.80 -12.92
C SER A 210 30.72 -11.83 -13.78
N TYR A 211 29.54 -12.25 -13.34
CA TYR A 211 28.70 -13.23 -14.03
C TYR A 211 27.21 -12.92 -13.87
N GLU A 212 26.36 -13.46 -14.75
CA GLU A 212 24.92 -13.34 -14.62
C GLU A 212 24.33 -14.46 -13.74
N LYS A 213 23.47 -14.09 -12.80
CA LYS A 213 22.71 -15.02 -11.98
C LYS A 213 21.21 -14.82 -12.23
N THR A 214 20.49 -15.93 -12.36
CA THR A 214 19.03 -15.92 -12.37
C THR A 214 18.50 -16.26 -10.98
N LEU A 215 17.65 -15.40 -10.44
CA LEU A 215 16.91 -15.55 -9.19
C LEU A 215 15.42 -15.73 -9.51
N GLN A 216 14.67 -16.35 -8.60
CA GLN A 216 13.22 -16.51 -8.73
C GLN A 216 12.51 -15.59 -7.75
N GLU A 217 11.51 -14.87 -8.23
CA GLU A 217 10.61 -14.03 -7.44
C GLU A 217 9.24 -14.67 -7.38
N ILE A 218 8.70 -14.86 -6.18
CA ILE A 218 7.32 -15.31 -6.00
C ILE A 218 6.37 -14.21 -6.49
N THR A 219 5.49 -14.54 -7.43
CA THR A 219 4.52 -13.58 -7.99
C THR A 219 3.10 -13.78 -7.49
N SER A 220 2.77 -14.96 -6.96
CA SER A 220 1.45 -15.27 -6.42
C SER A 220 1.55 -16.36 -5.32
N CYS A 221 0.58 -16.33 -4.41
CA CYS A 221 0.46 -17.29 -3.32
C CYS A 221 -0.99 -17.74 -3.22
N GLU A 222 -1.19 -18.99 -2.82
CA GLU A 222 -2.51 -19.58 -2.61
C GLU A 222 -2.55 -20.41 -1.33
N CYS A 223 -3.75 -20.54 -0.78
CA CYS A 223 -4.03 -21.44 0.32
C CYS A 223 -4.07 -22.88 -0.16
N ARG A 224 -3.19 -23.71 0.41
CA ARG A 224 -3.14 -25.15 0.14
C ARG A 224 -3.18 -25.91 1.45
N ASP A 225 -3.87 -27.04 1.46
CA ASP A 225 -3.92 -27.91 2.63
C ASP A 225 -2.50 -28.32 3.04
N LYS A 226 -2.24 -28.35 4.35
CA LYS A 226 -1.00 -28.88 4.88
C LYS A 226 -0.84 -30.31 4.37
N LYS A 227 0.28 -30.57 3.68
CA LYS A 227 0.68 -31.95 3.41
C LYS A 227 1.02 -32.60 4.75
N GLU A 228 0.36 -33.73 5.04
CA GLU A 228 0.71 -34.63 6.14
C GLU A 228 2.14 -35.17 6.01
#